data_AF-A0A1X6ZP35-F1
#
_entry.id   AF-A0A1X6ZP35-F1
#
_cell.length_a   1.000
_cell.length_b   1.000
_cell.length_c   1.000
_cell.angle_alpha   90.00
_cell.angle_beta   90.00
_cell.angle_gamma   90.00
#
_symmetry.space_group_name_H-M   'P 1'
#
loop_
_entity.id
_entity.type
_entity.pdbx_description
1 polymer ?
#
loop_
_entity_poly.entity_id
_entity_poly.type
_entity_poly.pdbx_seq_one_letter_code
_entity_poly.pdbx_strand_id
1 'polypeptide(L)'
;MFQFLKRYSILATATLGTAISLASMTIAKETAIQMPMVEDAAIGGIKSSRGGTTNIAAFVTNFKGKAMVCGFWNVGNRISARSKSSNMFRKGMQTSSVRYKNKILVRDLTFMNEVSDKNYVTGAKANCKLSKHTWNPAMTNESINIHVMRRTIH
;
A
#
# COMPACT_ATOMS: atom_id res chain seq x y z
N MET A 1 -28.51 36.03 68.30
CA MET A 1 -27.57 37.13 68.56
C MET A 1 -26.49 36.59 69.49
N PHE A 2 -25.22 36.81 69.12
CA PHE A 2 -23.97 36.45 69.81
C PHE A 2 -23.38 35.03 69.67
N GLN A 3 -22.13 35.08 69.18
CA GLN A 3 -21.11 34.05 68.97
C GLN A 3 -20.70 33.33 70.28
N PHE A 4 -20.24 32.08 70.20
CA PHE A 4 -18.89 31.64 70.62
C PHE A 4 -18.73 30.10 70.62
N LEU A 5 -17.59 29.62 70.08
CA LEU A 5 -16.91 28.33 70.37
C LEU A 5 -17.62 27.06 69.85
N LYS A 6 -16.96 26.00 69.37
CA LYS A 6 -15.67 25.42 69.77
C LYS A 6 -15.27 24.37 68.71
N ARG A 7 -13.96 24.26 68.47
CA ARG A 7 -13.26 23.21 67.70
C ARG A 7 -13.72 21.79 68.07
N TYR A 8 -13.83 20.87 67.10
CA TYR A 8 -13.51 19.41 67.15
C TYR A 8 -13.66 18.86 65.71
N SER A 9 -12.61 18.75 64.88
CA SER A 9 -11.64 17.64 64.81
C SER A 9 -12.26 16.25 64.78
N ILE A 10 -12.74 15.75 63.64
CA ILE A 10 -12.82 14.30 63.35
C ILE A 10 -12.60 14.04 61.85
N LEU A 11 -11.37 13.59 61.56
CA LEU A 11 -10.95 12.53 60.62
C LEU A 11 -11.44 12.57 59.16
N ALA A 12 -10.45 12.88 58.32
CA ALA A 12 -10.39 12.56 56.90
C ALA A 12 -10.42 11.04 56.67
N THR A 13 -11.37 10.58 55.86
CA THR A 13 -11.27 9.32 55.12
C THR A 13 -11.28 9.66 53.63
N ALA A 14 -10.08 9.85 53.08
CA ALA A 14 -9.86 10.00 51.65
C ALA A 14 -9.98 8.63 50.98
N THR A 15 -11.15 8.31 50.42
CA THR A 15 -11.29 7.18 49.50
C THR A 15 -10.73 7.59 48.15
N LEU A 16 -9.48 7.21 47.88
CA LEU A 16 -8.87 7.25 46.55
C LEU A 16 -9.59 6.27 45.62
N GLY A 17 -10.55 6.77 44.86
CA GLY A 17 -11.10 6.07 43.70
C GLY A 17 -10.16 6.19 42.51
N THR A 18 -9.32 5.20 42.28
CA THR A 18 -8.51 5.08 41.06
C THR A 18 -9.39 4.69 39.89
N ALA A 19 -9.79 5.69 39.07
CA ALA A 19 -10.40 5.46 37.77
C ALA A 19 -9.34 4.98 36.78
N ILE A 20 -9.35 3.69 36.45
CA ILE A 20 -8.52 3.11 35.37
C ILE A 20 -9.24 3.41 34.05
N SER A 21 -8.84 4.50 33.40
CA SER A 21 -9.31 4.81 32.04
C SER A 21 -8.67 3.83 31.05
N LEU A 22 -9.48 2.88 30.55
CA LEU A 22 -9.14 2.01 29.44
C LEU A 22 -8.96 2.86 28.17
N ALA A 23 -7.71 3.20 27.85
CA ALA A 23 -7.36 3.79 26.57
C ALA A 23 -7.49 2.72 25.48
N SER A 24 -8.64 2.70 24.80
CA SER A 24 -8.82 1.92 23.57
C SER A 24 -7.84 2.42 22.52
N MET A 25 -6.74 1.69 22.29
CA MET A 25 -5.87 1.89 21.15
C MET A 25 -6.63 1.51 19.87
N THR A 26 -7.28 2.49 19.25
CA THR A 26 -7.85 2.31 17.92
C THR A 26 -6.70 2.20 16.93
N ILE A 27 -6.38 0.97 16.49
CA ILE A 27 -5.47 0.73 15.38
C ILE A 27 -6.11 1.34 14.12
N ALA A 28 -5.64 2.51 13.71
CA ALA A 28 -6.05 3.13 12.47
C ALA A 28 -5.63 2.21 11.30
N LYS A 29 -6.61 1.58 10.65
CA LYS A 29 -6.41 0.85 9.41
C LYS A 29 -6.02 1.87 8.35
N GLU A 30 -4.76 1.89 7.93
CA GLU A 30 -4.27 2.80 6.90
C GLU A 30 -5.11 2.64 5.63
N THR A 31 -5.92 3.67 5.32
CA THR A 31 -6.77 3.66 4.13
C THR A 31 -5.87 3.60 2.91
N ALA A 32 -5.90 2.49 2.17
CA ALA A 32 -5.16 2.35 0.94
C ALA A 32 -5.61 3.45 -0.04
N ILE A 33 -4.70 4.35 -0.39
CA ILE A 33 -4.97 5.39 -1.39
C ILE A 33 -5.19 4.69 -2.73
N GLN A 34 -6.28 5.03 -3.41
CA GLN A 34 -6.62 4.50 -4.73
C GLN A 34 -6.81 5.63 -5.72
N MET A 35 -6.36 5.42 -6.96
CA MET A 35 -6.54 6.38 -8.05
C MET A 35 -7.02 5.66 -9.30
N PRO A 36 -7.80 6.32 -10.17
CA PRO A 36 -8.09 5.76 -11.49
C PRO A 36 -6.78 5.52 -12.25
N MET A 37 -6.71 4.41 -12.99
CA MET A 37 -5.60 4.17 -13.88
C MET A 37 -5.57 5.19 -15.01
N VAL A 38 -4.37 5.56 -15.43
CA VAL A 38 -4.11 6.52 -16.52
C VAL A 38 -3.76 5.78 -17.81
N GLU A 39 -4.03 6.41 -18.95
CA GLU A 39 -3.81 5.81 -20.27
C GLU A 39 -2.33 5.64 -20.61
N ASP A 40 -1.48 6.53 -20.12
CA ASP A 40 -0.03 6.57 -20.36
C ASP A 40 0.76 5.76 -19.30
N ALA A 41 0.10 4.86 -18.57
CA ALA A 41 0.74 4.06 -17.54
C ALA A 41 1.89 3.20 -18.12
N ALA A 42 2.99 3.10 -17.37
CA ALA A 42 4.07 2.20 -17.71
C ALA A 42 3.61 0.75 -17.61
N ILE A 43 3.86 -0.03 -18.66
CA ILE A 43 3.53 -1.45 -18.70
C ILE A 43 4.81 -2.28 -18.57
N GLY A 44 4.78 -3.24 -17.65
CA GLY A 44 5.84 -4.21 -17.43
C GLY A 44 5.26 -5.58 -17.14
N GLY A 45 6.10 -6.60 -17.03
CA GLY A 45 5.60 -7.95 -16.78
C GLY A 45 6.59 -9.05 -17.07
N ILE A 46 6.16 -10.28 -16.81
CA ILE A 46 6.91 -11.49 -17.13
C ILE A 46 6.01 -12.42 -17.95
N LYS A 47 6.57 -12.92 -19.06
CA LYS A 47 6.04 -14.09 -19.75
C LYS A 47 6.63 -15.34 -19.09
N SER A 48 5.77 -16.21 -18.58
CA SER A 48 6.14 -17.53 -18.09
C SER A 48 6.37 -18.47 -19.26
N SER A 49 7.44 -19.29 -19.18
CA SER A 49 7.72 -20.37 -20.12
C SER A 49 6.61 -21.42 -20.15
N ARG A 50 5.85 -21.56 -19.07
CA ARG A 50 4.71 -22.49 -18.93
C ARG A 50 3.38 -21.92 -19.48
N GLY A 51 3.45 -20.90 -20.33
CA GLY A 51 2.32 -20.48 -21.16
C GLY A 51 1.41 -19.42 -20.55
N GLY A 52 1.91 -18.41 -19.83
CA GLY A 52 1.06 -17.26 -19.53
C GLY A 52 1.81 -16.05 -19.00
N THR A 53 1.10 -14.94 -18.84
CA THR A 53 1.71 -13.62 -18.64
C THR A 53 1.24 -13.00 -17.34
N THR A 54 2.15 -12.40 -16.61
CA THR A 54 1.82 -11.44 -15.56
C THR A 54 2.14 -10.07 -16.10
N ASN A 55 1.14 -9.21 -16.25
CA ASN A 55 1.38 -7.82 -16.63
C ASN A 55 1.12 -6.93 -15.41
N ILE A 56 1.86 -5.85 -15.35
CA ILE A 56 1.85 -4.85 -14.30
C ILE A 56 1.73 -3.51 -15.01
N ALA A 57 0.70 -2.74 -14.66
CA ALA A 57 0.55 -1.37 -15.09
C ALA A 57 0.82 -0.48 -13.88
N ALA A 58 1.72 0.49 -14.03
CA ALA A 58 2.04 1.43 -12.96
C ALA A 58 2.25 2.84 -13.51
N PHE A 59 1.92 3.83 -12.69
CA PHE A 59 2.15 5.23 -12.98
C PHE A 59 2.63 5.95 -11.73
N VAL A 60 3.24 7.12 -11.92
CA VAL A 60 3.73 7.96 -10.83
C VAL A 60 3.02 9.30 -10.87
N THR A 61 2.61 9.77 -9.68
CA THR A 61 2.02 11.09 -9.52
C THR A 61 2.65 11.84 -8.35
N ASN A 62 2.34 13.13 -8.27
CA ASN A 62 2.61 13.94 -7.09
C ASN A 62 1.52 13.72 -6.04
N PHE A 63 1.90 13.32 -4.84
CA PHE A 63 1.03 13.37 -3.68
C PHE A 63 1.74 14.11 -2.55
N LYS A 64 1.27 15.33 -2.26
CA LYS A 64 1.81 16.21 -1.20
C LYS A 64 3.34 16.41 -1.31
N GLY A 65 3.84 16.62 -2.52
CA GLY A 65 5.27 16.85 -2.81
C GLY A 65 6.12 15.60 -2.86
N LYS A 66 5.54 14.41 -2.65
CA LYS A 66 6.23 13.12 -2.74
C LYS A 66 5.78 12.34 -3.96
N ALA A 67 6.69 11.54 -4.51
CA ALA A 67 6.33 10.63 -5.58
C ALA A 67 5.40 9.55 -5.01
N MET A 68 4.27 9.30 -5.64
CA MET A 68 3.37 8.21 -5.30
C MET A 68 3.29 7.27 -6.48
N VAL A 69 3.53 5.98 -6.23
CA VAL A 69 3.44 4.94 -7.26
C VAL A 69 2.09 4.28 -7.13
N CYS A 70 1.33 4.23 -8.21
CA CYS A 70 0.05 3.54 -8.27
C CYS A 70 0.09 2.47 -9.33
N GLY A 71 -0.58 1.34 -9.08
CA GLY A 71 -0.67 0.30 -10.09
C GLY A 71 -1.61 -0.84 -9.73
N PHE A 72 -1.83 -1.67 -10.73
CA PHE A 72 -2.45 -2.97 -10.60
C PHE A 72 -1.67 -4.00 -11.42
N TRP A 73 -2.00 -5.27 -11.24
CA TRP A 73 -1.43 -6.35 -12.03
C TRP A 73 -2.53 -7.31 -12.48
N ASN A 74 -2.30 -8.02 -13.58
CA ASN A 74 -3.17 -9.08 -14.03
C ASN A 74 -2.39 -10.35 -14.34
N VAL A 75 -3.10 -11.47 -14.27
CA VAL A 75 -2.62 -12.78 -14.71
C VAL A 75 -3.45 -13.24 -15.89
N GLY A 76 -2.79 -13.41 -17.03
CA GLY A 76 -3.44 -13.82 -18.27
C GLY A 76 -4.05 -15.22 -18.21
N ASN A 77 -5.09 -15.41 -19.03
CA ASN A 77 -5.96 -16.60 -19.00
C ASN A 77 -5.29 -17.96 -19.32
N ARG A 78 -4.09 -17.96 -19.91
CA ARG A 78 -3.39 -19.21 -20.26
C ARG A 78 -2.59 -19.84 -19.10
N ILE A 79 -2.59 -19.19 -17.92
CA ILE A 79 -1.96 -19.73 -16.72
C ILE A 79 -2.85 -20.79 -16.08
N SER A 80 -2.31 -22.00 -15.88
CA SER A 80 -3.01 -23.11 -15.23
C SER A 80 -3.49 -22.73 -13.81
N ALA A 81 -4.65 -23.26 -13.41
CA ALA A 81 -5.22 -23.03 -12.07
C ALA A 81 -4.24 -23.39 -10.94
N ARG A 82 -3.40 -24.41 -11.15
CA ARG A 82 -2.31 -24.81 -10.23
C ARG A 82 -1.28 -23.69 -10.05
N SER A 83 -0.89 -23.01 -11.12
CA SER A 83 0.02 -21.86 -11.06
C SER A 83 -0.63 -20.66 -10.38
N LYS A 84 -1.94 -20.42 -10.58
CA LYS A 84 -2.69 -19.38 -9.84
C LYS A 84 -2.71 -19.65 -8.33
N SER A 85 -2.91 -20.91 -7.93
CA SER A 85 -2.94 -21.34 -6.52
C SER A 85 -1.58 -21.29 -5.81
N SER A 86 -0.47 -21.40 -6.56
CA SER A 86 0.89 -21.53 -6.01
C SER A 86 1.47 -20.26 -5.33
N ASN A 87 0.71 -19.17 -5.19
CA ASN A 87 1.17 -17.86 -4.68
C ASN A 87 2.39 -17.28 -5.41
N MET A 88 2.75 -17.82 -6.57
CA MET A 88 3.98 -17.45 -7.28
C MET A 88 3.95 -16.02 -7.81
N PHE A 89 2.79 -15.57 -8.28
CA PHE A 89 2.61 -14.19 -8.74
C PHE A 89 2.79 -13.19 -7.60
N ARG A 90 2.20 -13.48 -6.43
CA ARG A 90 2.36 -12.66 -5.24
C ARG A 90 3.82 -12.59 -4.78
N LYS A 91 4.56 -13.71 -4.82
CA LYS A 91 6.01 -13.73 -4.56
C LYS A 91 6.80 -12.92 -5.60
N GLY A 92 6.41 -12.99 -6.87
CA GLY A 92 6.98 -12.15 -7.93
C GLY A 92 6.80 -10.67 -7.64
N MET A 93 5.59 -10.25 -7.28
CA MET A 93 5.27 -8.86 -6.89
C MET A 93 6.09 -8.42 -5.67
N GLN A 94 6.28 -9.29 -4.68
CA GLN A 94 7.07 -8.99 -3.48
C GLN A 94 8.54 -8.65 -3.83
N THR A 95 9.11 -9.34 -4.80
CA THR A 95 10.50 -9.08 -5.25
C THR A 95 10.62 -7.98 -6.30
N SER A 96 9.49 -7.45 -6.78
CA SER A 96 9.45 -6.44 -7.84
C SER A 96 9.62 -5.03 -7.29
N SER A 97 10.01 -4.11 -8.17
CA SER A 97 10.20 -2.71 -7.82
C SER A 97 9.86 -1.78 -8.98
N VAL A 98 9.37 -0.58 -8.65
CA VAL A 98 9.25 0.52 -9.61
C VAL A 98 10.44 1.46 -9.41
N ARG A 99 11.11 1.79 -10.51
CA ARG A 99 12.34 2.57 -10.53
C ARG A 99 12.18 3.80 -11.41
N TYR A 100 12.87 4.87 -11.06
CA TYR A 100 13.09 6.03 -11.90
C TYR A 100 14.60 6.23 -12.02
N LYS A 101 15.15 6.08 -13.23
CA LYS A 101 16.60 5.99 -13.45
C LYS A 101 17.21 4.93 -12.51
N ASN A 102 18.21 5.29 -11.72
CA ASN A 102 18.87 4.39 -10.77
C ASN A 102 18.23 4.40 -9.37
N LYS A 103 17.11 5.11 -9.18
CA LYS A 103 16.41 5.22 -7.89
C LYS A 103 15.23 4.27 -7.82
N ILE A 104 15.17 3.47 -6.77
CA ILE A 104 13.98 2.65 -6.48
C ILE A 104 12.96 3.53 -5.78
N LEU A 105 11.81 3.76 -6.44
CA LEU A 105 10.70 4.54 -5.90
C LEU A 105 9.95 3.72 -4.86
N VAL A 106 9.53 2.52 -5.24
CA VAL A 106 8.82 1.58 -4.37
C VAL A 106 9.37 0.17 -4.58
N ARG A 107 9.58 -0.53 -3.47
CA ARG A 107 9.79 -1.99 -3.42
C ARG A 107 8.53 -2.66 -2.95
N ASP A 108 8.44 -3.95 -3.28
CA ASP A 108 7.34 -4.81 -2.91
C ASP A 108 6.02 -4.25 -3.47
N LEU A 109 5.66 -4.78 -4.63
CA LEU A 109 4.47 -4.37 -5.37
C LEU A 109 3.21 -5.11 -4.91
N THR A 110 3.24 -5.83 -3.77
CA THR A 110 2.06 -6.55 -3.26
C THR A 110 0.93 -5.63 -2.79
N PHE A 111 1.19 -4.33 -2.62
CA PHE A 111 0.13 -3.34 -2.39
C PHE A 111 -0.79 -3.17 -3.61
N MET A 112 -0.30 -3.50 -4.81
CA MET A 112 -1.09 -3.41 -6.04
C MET A 112 -2.17 -4.48 -6.04
N ASN A 113 -3.38 -4.09 -6.43
CA ASN A 113 -4.50 -5.00 -6.58
C ASN A 113 -4.36 -5.86 -7.85
N GLU A 114 -4.82 -7.11 -7.76
CA GLU A 114 -5.03 -7.95 -8.94
C GLU A 114 -6.31 -7.52 -9.65
N VAL A 115 -6.26 -7.41 -10.97
CA VAL A 115 -7.43 -7.12 -11.82
C VAL A 115 -7.59 -8.20 -12.89
N SER A 116 -8.82 -8.40 -13.35
CA SER A 116 -9.10 -9.29 -14.48
C SER A 116 -8.59 -8.69 -15.79
N ASP A 117 -8.39 -9.53 -16.82
CA ASP A 117 -7.96 -9.07 -18.15
C ASP A 117 -8.90 -8.00 -18.74
N LYS A 118 -10.22 -8.12 -18.50
CA LYS A 118 -11.21 -7.10 -18.92
C LYS A 118 -10.97 -5.76 -18.22
N ASN A 119 -10.72 -5.80 -16.91
CA ASN A 119 -10.50 -4.61 -16.08
C ASN A 119 -9.08 -4.04 -16.21
N TYR A 120 -8.15 -4.81 -16.77
CA TYR A 120 -6.84 -4.32 -17.15
C TYR A 120 -6.94 -3.32 -18.33
N VAL A 121 -7.89 -3.55 -19.24
CA VAL A 121 -8.17 -2.68 -20.40
C VAL A 121 -9.09 -1.51 -20.03
N THR A 122 -10.07 -1.73 -19.15
CA THR A 122 -11.00 -0.67 -18.71
C THR A 122 -10.53 -0.07 -17.38
N GLY A 123 -10.15 1.21 -17.36
CA GLY A 123 -9.49 1.93 -16.25
C GLY A 123 -9.92 1.55 -14.82
N ALA A 124 -9.34 0.48 -14.28
CA ALA A 124 -9.58 0.05 -12.91
C ALA A 124 -8.93 1.01 -11.90
N LYS A 125 -9.42 0.98 -10.67
CA LYS A 125 -8.77 1.68 -9.56
C LYS A 125 -7.45 0.97 -9.25
N ALA A 126 -6.38 1.74 -9.24
CA ALA A 126 -5.03 1.33 -8.90
C ALA A 126 -4.77 1.66 -7.43
N ASN A 127 -4.28 0.69 -6.67
CA ASN A 127 -3.77 0.94 -5.33
C ASN A 127 -2.45 1.73 -5.42
N CYS A 128 -2.25 2.63 -4.47
CA CYS A 128 -1.13 3.55 -4.43
C CYS A 128 -0.28 3.35 -3.18
N LYS A 129 1.02 3.58 -3.33
CA LYS A 129 2.00 3.57 -2.24
C LYS A 129 2.92 4.78 -2.37
N LEU A 130 3.09 5.46 -1.25
CA LEU A 130 3.94 6.64 -1.18
C LEU A 130 5.41 6.23 -1.24
N SER A 131 6.17 6.90 -2.08
CA SER A 131 7.63 6.79 -2.13
C SER A 131 8.26 7.65 -1.05
N LYS A 132 9.48 7.29 -0.65
CA LYS A 132 10.32 8.15 0.19
C LYS A 132 10.95 9.32 -0.57
N HIS A 133 10.87 9.31 -1.91
CA HIS A 133 11.48 10.31 -2.77
C HIS A 133 10.53 11.49 -3.02
N THR A 134 11.08 12.70 -3.02
CA THR A 134 10.39 13.92 -3.46
C THR A 134 9.95 13.77 -4.91
N TRP A 135 8.75 14.23 -5.23
CA TRP A 135 8.26 14.25 -6.60
C TRP A 135 9.05 15.26 -7.45
N ASN A 136 9.21 14.96 -8.74
CA ASN A 136 9.83 15.84 -9.72
C ASN A 136 9.05 15.71 -11.03
N PRO A 137 8.73 16.82 -11.74
CA PRO A 137 8.05 16.78 -13.04
C PRO A 137 8.71 15.87 -14.09
N ALA A 138 10.03 15.66 -14.01
CA ALA A 138 10.76 14.75 -14.88
C ALA A 138 10.52 13.26 -14.56
N MET A 139 9.75 12.92 -13.52
CA MET A 139 9.27 11.56 -13.23
C MET A 139 7.95 11.31 -13.96
N THR A 140 8.03 11.23 -15.28
CA THR A 140 6.89 10.86 -16.15
C THR A 140 6.68 9.35 -16.15
N ASN A 141 5.50 8.89 -16.58
CA ASN A 141 5.19 7.46 -16.68
C ASN A 141 6.09 6.73 -17.70
N GLU A 142 6.53 7.40 -18.75
CA GLU A 142 7.50 6.84 -19.71
C GLU A 142 8.91 6.67 -19.10
N SER A 143 9.24 7.47 -18.08
CA SER A 143 10.57 7.49 -17.47
C SER A 143 10.76 6.48 -16.33
N ILE A 144 9.67 5.82 -15.91
CA ILE A 144 9.72 4.79 -14.87
C ILE A 144 9.87 3.40 -15.50
N ASN A 145 10.62 2.54 -14.81
CA ASN A 145 10.84 1.16 -15.19
C ASN A 145 10.28 0.22 -14.12
N ILE A 146 9.47 -0.74 -14.55
CA ILE A 146 8.98 -1.82 -13.70
C ILE A 146 9.98 -2.96 -13.78
N HIS A 147 10.78 -3.11 -12.73
CA HIS A 147 11.74 -4.20 -12.61
C HIS A 147 11.08 -5.39 -11.91
N VAL A 148 10.73 -6.41 -12.69
CA VAL A 148 10.18 -7.66 -12.19
C VAL A 148 11.29 -8.70 -12.13
N MET A 149 11.60 -9.17 -10.91
CA MET A 149 12.68 -10.13 -10.72
C MET A 149 12.23 -11.51 -11.23
N ARG A 150 12.92 -12.05 -12.24
CA ARG A 150 12.62 -13.39 -12.76
C ARG A 150 13.13 -14.43 -11.76
N ARG A 151 12.23 -15.20 -11.14
CA ARG A 151 12.59 -16.56 -10.73
C ARG A 151 12.22 -17.51 -11.85
N THR A 152 13.23 -18.06 -12.51
CA THR A 152 13.08 -19.25 -13.35
C THR A 152 12.58 -20.37 -12.45
N ILE A 153 11.40 -20.88 -12.75
CA ILE A 153 10.86 -22.04 -12.06
C ILE A 153 11.39 -23.24 -12.84
N HIS A 154 12.38 -23.94 -12.29
CA HIS A 154 12.75 -25.26 -12.77
C HIS A 154 11.57 -26.22 -12.61
#